data_AF-A0A947NRN5-F1
#
_entry.id   AF-A0A947NRN5-F1
#
_cell.length_a   1.000
_cell.length_b   1.000
_cell.length_c   1.000
_cell.angle_alpha   90.00
_cell.angle_beta   90.00
_cell.angle_gamma   90.00
#
_symmetry.space_group_name_H-M   'P 1'
#
loop_
_entity.id
_entity.type
_entity.pdbx_description
1 polymer ?
#
loop_
_entity_poly.entity_id
_entity_poly.type
_entity_poly.pdbx_seq_one_letter_code
_entity_poly.pdbx_strand_id
1 'polypeptide(L)'
;MTRAKNKIIIGIALVGLFFICKETLAVETSLYLDADTVEKGYTVSLINSQFNVGIVPGVHNQGFTVNLYQLNQYPSFPKDTTAVSDVYKFSLADVQTSELQSPINVTVAYESDNQTPKYLYYYNESEESWTEIDATSTDSTLKGQINSTTAKVVALEKSAYRVSLDQVTLEKGFTVQNSENPNFKVGIFPNTINQPSTVVFKTVEQGDVAFPEGLERVSDIYSFELKTAESVVFENPVVLSLELTKTSDYKKEVYYYDSNRGTWISLPSRTAPGGDEIRAFIHLKYAKVVVLQDSNYMETGYASWYRSSRYPNGAASNDYPYDARLRVTNLANGNWVDVTVVSTGPFVEGRIIDLTHTAFSAIANTYIDGVVRVQVEELR
;
A
#
# COMPACT_ATOMS: atom_id res chain seq x y z
N MET A 1 -62.01 46.46 42.69
CA MET A 1 -61.66 45.96 41.35
C MET A 1 -60.14 45.90 41.32
N THR A 2 -59.46 44.75 41.35
CA THR A 2 -59.30 43.84 40.21
C THR A 2 -58.83 42.46 40.68
N ARG A 3 -59.40 41.42 40.04
CA ARG A 3 -59.15 39.97 40.09
C ARG A 3 -57.68 39.51 40.33
N ALA A 4 -57.50 38.61 41.28
CA ALA A 4 -56.44 37.60 41.28
C ALA A 4 -56.84 36.42 40.37
N LYS A 5 -55.96 36.01 39.45
CA LYS A 5 -56.17 34.85 38.56
C LYS A 5 -55.40 33.65 39.11
N ASN A 6 -56.13 32.64 39.57
CA ASN A 6 -55.63 31.27 39.72
C ASN A 6 -55.32 30.69 38.32
N LYS A 7 -54.11 30.16 38.12
CA LYS A 7 -53.79 29.28 37.00
C LYS A 7 -53.61 27.86 37.54
N ILE A 8 -54.42 26.96 36.99
CA ILE A 8 -54.41 25.52 37.22
C ILE A 8 -53.18 24.92 36.53
N ILE A 9 -52.41 24.12 37.27
CA ILE A 9 -51.31 23.31 36.74
C ILE A 9 -51.91 21.99 36.24
N ILE A 10 -51.84 21.73 34.94
CA ILE A 10 -52.13 20.41 34.36
C ILE A 10 -50.79 19.77 34.06
N GLY A 11 -50.38 18.81 34.90
CA GLY A 11 -49.22 17.96 34.63
C GLY A 11 -49.59 16.89 33.60
N ILE A 12 -48.98 16.96 32.42
CA ILE A 12 -48.98 15.87 31.45
C ILE A 12 -47.67 15.11 31.67
N ALA A 13 -47.76 13.91 32.24
CA ALA A 13 -46.66 12.97 32.28
C ALA A 13 -46.40 12.45 30.87
N LEU A 14 -45.33 12.93 30.24
CA LEU A 14 -44.83 12.38 28.99
C LEU A 14 -44.07 11.09 29.32
N VAL A 15 -44.74 9.94 29.22
CA VAL A 15 -44.07 8.63 29.24
C VAL A 15 -43.33 8.52 27.90
N GLY A 16 -42.01 8.72 27.94
CA GLY A 16 -41.14 8.45 26.80
C GLY A 16 -41.17 6.96 26.49
N LEU A 17 -41.91 6.59 25.46
CA LEU A 17 -41.83 5.27 24.84
C LEU A 17 -40.46 5.16 24.16
N PHE A 18 -39.50 4.52 24.83
CA PHE A 18 -38.29 4.04 24.17
C PHE A 18 -38.70 2.97 23.16
N PHE A 19 -38.82 3.35 21.89
CA PHE A 19 -38.86 2.38 20.79
C PHE A 19 -37.46 1.75 20.69
N ILE A 20 -37.29 0.59 21.33
CA ILE A 20 -36.21 -0.33 20.98
C ILE A 20 -36.57 -0.85 19.58
N CYS A 21 -35.90 -0.31 18.56
CA CYS A 21 -35.97 -0.86 17.21
C CYS A 21 -35.35 -2.26 17.26
N LYS A 22 -36.17 -3.30 17.39
CA LYS A 22 -35.71 -4.67 17.14
C LYS A 22 -35.38 -4.75 15.66
N GLU A 23 -34.09 -4.82 15.33
CA GLU A 23 -33.63 -5.16 13.98
C GLU A 23 -34.44 -6.36 13.48
N THR A 24 -35.22 -6.16 12.42
CA THR A 24 -35.93 -7.27 11.78
C THR A 24 -34.94 -7.93 10.83
N LEU A 25 -34.14 -8.85 11.37
CA LEU A 25 -33.17 -9.62 10.61
C LEU A 25 -33.88 -10.81 9.96
N ALA A 26 -33.89 -10.90 8.64
CA ALA A 26 -34.32 -12.11 7.95
C ALA A 26 -33.20 -13.15 8.08
N VAL A 27 -33.47 -14.24 8.80
CA VAL A 27 -32.55 -15.38 8.86
C VAL A 27 -32.52 -16.01 7.48
N GLU A 28 -31.33 -16.08 6.87
CA GLU A 28 -31.17 -16.68 5.54
C GLU A 28 -30.91 -18.19 5.63
N THR A 29 -30.11 -18.61 6.62
CA THR A 29 -29.91 -20.02 6.97
C THR A 29 -30.11 -20.21 8.47
N SER A 30 -30.91 -21.20 8.85
CA SER A 30 -31.07 -21.66 10.24
C SER A 30 -30.92 -23.16 10.28
N LEU A 31 -29.99 -23.67 11.08
CA LEU A 31 -29.73 -25.10 11.22
C LEU A 31 -29.48 -25.48 12.67
N TYR A 32 -30.28 -26.40 13.19
CA TYR A 32 -30.04 -27.04 14.48
C TYR A 32 -28.99 -28.14 14.35
N LEU A 33 -27.99 -28.12 15.22
CA LEU A 33 -26.97 -29.15 15.35
C LEU A 33 -27.19 -29.89 16.66
N ASP A 34 -27.35 -31.21 16.61
CA ASP A 34 -27.39 -32.02 17.83
C ASP A 34 -26.01 -32.17 18.48
N ALA A 35 -25.97 -32.69 19.71
CA ALA A 35 -24.72 -32.79 20.47
C ALA A 35 -23.66 -33.68 19.79
N ASP A 36 -24.05 -34.76 19.10
CA ASP A 36 -23.13 -35.65 18.38
C ASP A 36 -22.52 -34.95 17.15
N THR A 37 -23.33 -34.14 16.46
CA THR A 37 -22.89 -33.30 15.33
C THR A 37 -21.93 -32.21 15.79
N VAL A 38 -22.23 -31.54 16.91
CA VAL A 38 -21.34 -30.53 17.51
C VAL A 38 -20.02 -31.15 17.95
N GLU A 39 -20.03 -32.34 18.55
CA GLU A 39 -18.83 -33.06 18.99
C GLU A 39 -17.92 -33.45 17.81
N LYS A 40 -18.50 -33.84 16.67
CA LYS A 40 -17.75 -34.13 15.43
C LYS A 40 -17.30 -32.88 14.67
N GLY A 41 -17.95 -31.75 14.95
CA GLY A 41 -17.81 -30.52 14.18
C GLY A 41 -18.66 -30.53 12.90
N TYR A 42 -19.07 -29.36 12.46
CA TYR A 42 -19.91 -29.17 11.28
C TYR A 42 -19.73 -27.77 10.71
N THR A 43 -19.89 -27.61 9.38
CA THR A 43 -19.86 -26.29 8.75
C THR A 43 -21.24 -25.92 8.25
N VAL A 44 -21.78 -24.81 8.75
CA VAL A 44 -23.04 -24.23 8.29
C VAL A 44 -22.72 -23.12 7.30
N SER A 45 -23.39 -23.13 6.14
CA SER A 45 -23.12 -22.21 5.03
C SER A 45 -24.36 -21.37 4.74
N LEU A 46 -24.19 -20.11 4.32
CA LEU A 46 -25.26 -19.37 3.67
C LEU A 46 -25.65 -20.06 2.35
N ILE A 47 -26.89 -19.84 1.91
CA ILE A 47 -27.43 -20.44 0.68
C ILE A 47 -26.57 -20.07 -0.56
N ASN A 48 -26.02 -18.86 -0.57
CA ASN A 48 -25.14 -18.36 -1.63
C ASN A 48 -23.66 -18.80 -1.48
N SER A 49 -23.33 -19.56 -0.43
CA SER A 49 -21.98 -20.02 -0.08
C SER A 49 -20.95 -18.91 0.18
N GLN A 50 -21.37 -17.65 0.29
CA GLN A 50 -20.46 -16.51 0.49
C GLN A 50 -20.00 -16.35 1.94
N PHE A 51 -20.69 -16.98 2.89
CA PHE A 51 -20.32 -16.97 4.30
C PHE A 51 -20.54 -18.34 4.92
N ASN A 52 -19.55 -18.82 5.66
CA ASN A 52 -19.56 -20.12 6.31
C ASN A 52 -19.11 -20.00 7.77
N VAL A 53 -19.77 -20.74 8.64
CA VAL A 53 -19.41 -20.89 10.06
C VAL A 53 -19.08 -22.35 10.33
N GLY A 54 -17.82 -22.62 10.60
CA GLY A 54 -17.30 -23.92 10.98
C GLY A 54 -17.29 -24.10 12.50
N ILE A 55 -18.19 -24.93 12.99
CA ILE A 55 -18.19 -25.42 14.37
C ILE A 55 -17.10 -26.48 14.48
N VAL A 56 -16.07 -26.19 15.28
CA VAL A 56 -15.00 -27.16 15.57
C VAL A 56 -15.39 -28.06 16.76
N PRO A 57 -14.86 -29.28 16.84
CA PRO A 57 -15.01 -30.12 18.03
C PRO A 57 -14.65 -29.37 19.31
N GLY A 58 -15.51 -29.45 20.33
CA GLY A 58 -15.27 -28.81 21.64
C GLY A 58 -15.66 -27.34 21.75
N VAL A 59 -16.46 -26.81 20.82
CA VAL A 59 -17.05 -25.46 20.92
C VAL A 59 -18.09 -25.37 22.05
N HIS A 60 -18.94 -26.40 22.18
CA HIS A 60 -19.95 -26.54 23.23
C HIS A 60 -20.26 -28.03 23.46
N ASN A 61 -20.74 -28.37 24.65
CA ASN A 61 -21.17 -29.72 25.06
C ASN A 61 -22.66 -30.06 24.83
N GLN A 62 -23.43 -29.19 24.17
CA GLN A 62 -24.86 -29.39 23.90
C GLN A 62 -25.19 -28.99 22.46
N GLY A 63 -26.30 -29.51 21.94
CA GLY A 63 -26.81 -29.08 20.64
C GLY A 63 -27.35 -27.65 20.68
N PHE A 64 -27.21 -26.93 19.57
CA PHE A 64 -27.62 -25.54 19.45
C PHE A 64 -27.98 -25.18 18.00
N THR A 65 -28.66 -24.07 17.82
CA THR A 65 -29.06 -23.60 16.48
C THR A 65 -28.08 -22.55 15.95
N VAL A 66 -27.54 -22.77 14.76
CA VAL A 66 -26.74 -21.79 14.04
C VAL A 66 -27.63 -21.00 13.09
N ASN A 67 -27.71 -19.70 13.30
CA ASN A 67 -28.40 -18.76 12.42
C ASN A 67 -27.39 -17.90 11.68
N LEU A 68 -27.54 -17.79 10.36
CA LEU A 68 -26.73 -16.95 9.49
C LEU A 68 -27.61 -15.89 8.81
N TYR A 69 -27.07 -14.68 8.68
CA TYR A 69 -27.75 -13.52 8.13
C TYR A 69 -26.82 -12.79 7.17
N GLN A 70 -27.38 -12.25 6.09
CA GLN A 70 -26.81 -11.14 5.34
C GLN A 70 -27.46 -9.82 5.84
N LEU A 71 -26.65 -8.81 6.14
CA LEU A 71 -27.09 -7.57 6.75
C LEU A 71 -27.14 -6.42 5.74
N ASN A 72 -28.24 -5.68 5.75
CA ASN A 72 -28.39 -4.44 4.97
C ASN A 72 -28.15 -3.17 5.80
N GLN A 73 -27.96 -3.33 7.11
CA GLN A 73 -27.67 -2.25 8.06
C GLN A 73 -26.57 -2.71 9.01
N TYR A 74 -25.57 -1.85 9.20
CA TYR A 74 -24.41 -2.14 10.03
C TYR A 74 -23.69 -0.84 10.43
N PRO A 75 -22.89 -0.87 11.51
CA PRO A 75 -22.05 0.25 11.92
C PRO A 75 -21.04 0.64 10.84
N SER A 76 -20.62 1.91 10.82
CA SER A 76 -19.58 2.38 9.91
C SER A 76 -18.28 1.61 10.09
N PHE A 77 -17.63 1.22 8.98
CA PHE A 77 -16.36 0.52 9.00
C PHE A 77 -15.21 1.38 9.55
N PRO A 78 -14.09 0.76 9.97
CA PRO A 78 -12.87 1.48 10.33
C PRO A 78 -12.46 2.48 9.25
N LYS A 79 -11.81 3.56 9.68
CA LYS A 79 -11.37 4.61 8.77
C LYS A 79 -10.43 4.04 7.69
N ASP A 80 -10.57 4.57 6.48
CA ASP A 80 -9.78 4.16 5.30
C ASP A 80 -9.94 2.68 4.95
N THR A 81 -11.09 2.07 5.27
CA THR A 81 -11.45 0.73 4.78
C THR A 81 -12.67 0.76 3.88
N THR A 82 -12.72 -0.18 2.94
CA THR A 82 -13.86 -0.41 2.06
C THR A 82 -14.27 -1.87 2.16
N ALA A 83 -15.57 -2.15 2.18
CA ALA A 83 -16.04 -3.54 2.15
C ALA A 83 -15.85 -4.15 0.75
N VAL A 84 -15.29 -5.34 0.73
CA VAL A 84 -15.11 -6.17 -0.49
C VAL A 84 -16.03 -7.41 -0.48
N SER A 85 -16.90 -7.50 0.53
CA SER A 85 -17.96 -8.49 0.69
C SER A 85 -19.21 -7.81 1.26
N ASP A 86 -20.34 -8.52 1.23
CA ASP A 86 -21.47 -8.16 2.09
C ASP A 86 -21.09 -8.29 3.58
N VAL A 87 -21.89 -7.69 4.46
CA VAL A 87 -21.76 -7.86 5.90
C VAL A 87 -22.64 -9.02 6.35
N TYR A 88 -22.04 -9.99 7.00
CA TYR A 88 -22.73 -11.16 7.51
C TYR A 88 -22.86 -11.11 9.02
N LYS A 89 -23.81 -11.87 9.56
CA LYS A 89 -23.89 -12.13 11.00
C LYS A 89 -24.12 -13.60 11.23
N PHE A 90 -23.54 -14.13 12.31
CA PHE A 90 -23.94 -15.41 12.84
C PHE A 90 -24.47 -15.26 14.27
N SER A 91 -25.31 -16.20 14.68
CA SER A 91 -25.74 -16.34 16.07
C SER A 91 -25.90 -17.83 16.39
N LEU A 92 -25.29 -18.25 17.49
CA LEU A 92 -25.48 -19.57 18.10
C LEU A 92 -26.62 -19.45 19.11
N ALA A 93 -27.85 -19.65 18.64
CA ALA A 93 -29.02 -19.64 19.49
C ALA A 93 -29.01 -20.86 20.44
N ASP A 94 -29.65 -20.71 21.60
CA ASP A 94 -29.69 -21.70 22.69
C ASP A 94 -28.40 -21.85 23.52
N VAL A 95 -27.29 -21.22 23.09
CA VAL A 95 -26.07 -21.09 23.91
C VAL A 95 -26.23 -19.93 24.89
N GLN A 96 -26.36 -20.23 26.19
CA GLN A 96 -26.61 -19.23 27.24
C GLN A 96 -25.33 -18.59 27.82
N THR A 97 -24.19 -18.76 27.16
CA THR A 97 -22.90 -18.15 27.54
C THR A 97 -22.50 -17.09 26.53
N SER A 98 -21.73 -16.09 26.96
CA SER A 98 -21.16 -15.07 26.06
C SER A 98 -19.91 -15.57 25.34
N GLU A 99 -19.21 -16.56 25.90
CA GLU A 99 -17.96 -17.11 25.37
C GLU A 99 -18.06 -18.61 25.15
N LEU A 100 -17.33 -19.09 24.14
CA LEU A 100 -17.28 -20.50 23.74
C LEU A 100 -16.09 -21.20 24.41
N GLN A 101 -16.19 -22.53 24.52
CA GLN A 101 -15.10 -23.35 25.08
C GLN A 101 -13.90 -23.42 24.11
N SER A 102 -14.17 -23.27 22.82
CA SER A 102 -13.19 -23.18 21.72
C SER A 102 -13.70 -22.19 20.68
N PRO A 103 -12.82 -21.49 19.94
CA PRO A 103 -13.24 -20.57 18.90
C PRO A 103 -13.88 -21.30 17.72
N ILE A 104 -14.77 -20.63 17.00
CA ILE A 104 -15.34 -21.13 15.74
C ILE A 104 -14.56 -20.59 14.56
N ASN A 105 -14.58 -21.32 13.45
CA ASN A 105 -14.04 -20.84 12.18
C ASN A 105 -15.11 -20.01 11.45
N VAL A 106 -14.72 -18.86 10.92
CA VAL A 106 -15.53 -18.09 9.98
C VAL A 106 -14.83 -18.02 8.64
N THR A 107 -15.57 -18.13 7.56
CA THR A 107 -15.04 -18.00 6.20
C THR A 107 -15.93 -17.05 5.41
N VAL A 108 -15.34 -16.00 4.85
CA VAL A 108 -16.01 -14.99 4.03
C VAL A 108 -15.40 -15.04 2.63
N ALA A 109 -16.25 -15.20 1.62
CA ALA A 109 -15.87 -15.03 0.22
C ALA A 109 -15.94 -13.56 -0.18
N TYR A 110 -15.08 -13.16 -1.12
CA TYR A 110 -14.98 -11.80 -1.62
C TYR A 110 -14.58 -11.81 -3.10
N GLU A 111 -14.85 -10.71 -3.81
CA GLU A 111 -14.46 -10.54 -5.21
C GLU A 111 -12.95 -10.30 -5.30
N SER A 112 -12.25 -11.14 -6.08
CA SER A 112 -10.79 -11.08 -6.17
C SER A 112 -10.33 -10.02 -7.17
N ASP A 113 -9.42 -9.14 -6.74
CA ASP A 113 -8.76 -8.17 -7.61
C ASP A 113 -7.22 -8.29 -7.64
N ASN A 114 -6.65 -9.22 -6.85
CA ASN A 114 -5.19 -9.48 -6.70
C ASN A 114 -4.31 -8.25 -6.43
N GLN A 115 -4.88 -7.08 -6.16
CA GLN A 115 -4.13 -5.82 -6.10
C GLN A 115 -3.92 -5.32 -4.68
N THR A 116 -4.84 -5.64 -3.76
CA THR A 116 -4.73 -5.21 -2.36
C THR A 116 -5.00 -6.38 -1.40
N PRO A 117 -4.23 -6.49 -0.30
CA PRO A 117 -4.54 -7.46 0.75
C PRO A 117 -5.95 -7.20 1.31
N LYS A 118 -6.68 -8.29 1.56
CA LYS A 118 -7.99 -8.24 2.22
C LYS A 118 -7.86 -8.74 3.65
N TYR A 119 -8.70 -8.19 4.51
CA TYR A 119 -8.65 -8.38 5.96
C TYR A 119 -10.03 -8.78 6.47
N LEU A 120 -10.04 -9.70 7.44
CA LEU A 120 -11.28 -10.14 8.05
C LEU A 120 -11.52 -9.32 9.31
N TYR A 121 -12.70 -8.70 9.41
CA TYR A 121 -13.10 -7.94 10.58
C TYR A 121 -14.35 -8.55 11.19
N TYR A 122 -14.44 -8.48 12.51
CA TYR A 122 -15.70 -8.69 13.23
C TYR A 122 -16.07 -7.49 14.08
N TYR A 123 -17.37 -7.30 14.27
CA TYR A 123 -17.89 -6.26 15.14
C TYR A 123 -18.05 -6.81 16.55
N ASN A 124 -17.29 -6.25 17.50
CA ASN A 124 -17.46 -6.51 18.92
C ASN A 124 -18.61 -5.63 19.44
N GLU A 125 -19.76 -6.25 19.72
CA GLU A 125 -20.95 -5.54 20.21
C GLU A 125 -20.72 -4.87 21.58
N SER A 126 -19.81 -5.40 22.41
CA SER A 126 -19.54 -4.85 23.74
C SER A 126 -18.69 -3.58 23.69
N GLU A 127 -17.80 -3.50 22.70
CA GLU A 127 -16.89 -2.36 22.51
C GLU A 127 -17.41 -1.37 21.45
N GLU A 128 -18.54 -1.69 20.84
CA GLU A 128 -19.15 -0.95 19.72
C GLU A 128 -18.12 -0.63 18.61
N SER A 129 -17.24 -1.60 18.32
CA SER A 129 -16.12 -1.38 17.39
C SER A 129 -15.81 -2.61 16.52
N TRP A 130 -15.26 -2.32 15.34
CA TRP A 130 -14.75 -3.34 14.43
C TRP A 130 -13.30 -3.69 14.77
N THR A 131 -13.02 -4.98 14.87
CA THR A 131 -11.70 -5.52 15.21
C THR A 131 -11.22 -6.45 14.10
N GLU A 132 -9.98 -6.26 13.67
CA GLU A 132 -9.30 -7.12 12.70
C GLU A 132 -9.00 -8.48 13.34
N ILE A 133 -9.18 -9.56 12.59
CA ILE A 133 -8.87 -10.93 13.01
C ILE A 133 -7.75 -11.45 12.13
N ASP A 134 -6.79 -12.14 12.74
CA ASP A 134 -5.80 -12.93 12.02
C ASP A 134 -6.51 -13.97 11.14
N ALA A 135 -6.41 -13.79 9.83
CA ALA A 135 -7.07 -14.64 8.85
C ALA A 135 -6.07 -15.17 7.83
N THR A 136 -6.27 -16.41 7.40
CA THR A 136 -5.59 -16.93 6.21
C THR A 136 -6.39 -16.56 4.98
N SER A 137 -5.70 -16.04 3.96
CA SER A 137 -6.30 -15.70 2.68
C SER A 137 -6.01 -16.78 1.63
N THR A 138 -6.99 -17.01 0.78
CA THR A 138 -6.85 -17.58 -0.56
C THR A 138 -7.24 -16.50 -1.57
N ASP A 139 -7.13 -16.79 -2.88
CA ASP A 139 -7.47 -15.84 -3.95
C ASP A 139 -8.87 -15.22 -3.82
N SER A 140 -9.84 -15.91 -3.19
CA SER A 140 -11.24 -15.44 -3.11
C SER A 140 -11.93 -15.67 -1.77
N THR A 141 -11.21 -16.13 -0.73
CA THR A 141 -11.80 -16.31 0.61
C THR A 141 -10.82 -15.94 1.73
N LEU A 142 -11.37 -15.39 2.81
CA LEU A 142 -10.70 -15.16 4.07
C LEU A 142 -11.24 -16.12 5.13
N LYS A 143 -10.35 -16.78 5.87
CA LYS A 143 -10.71 -17.68 6.97
C LYS A 143 -10.04 -17.26 8.26
N GLY A 144 -10.83 -16.99 9.29
CA GLY A 144 -10.35 -16.60 10.62
C GLY A 144 -11.10 -17.33 11.73
N GLN A 145 -10.72 -17.06 12.97
CA GLN A 145 -11.32 -17.65 14.17
C GLN A 145 -11.93 -16.59 15.08
N ILE A 146 -13.13 -16.86 15.61
CA ILE A 146 -13.85 -15.95 16.52
C ILE A 146 -14.26 -16.73 17.77
N ASN A 147 -14.02 -16.15 18.94
CA ASN A 147 -14.52 -16.67 20.21
C ASN A 147 -15.72 -15.84 20.70
N SER A 148 -16.86 -16.03 20.05
CA SER A 148 -18.12 -15.37 20.42
C SER A 148 -19.31 -16.20 19.94
N THR A 149 -20.42 -16.14 20.66
CA THR A 149 -21.69 -16.76 20.25
C THR A 149 -22.45 -15.95 19.20
N THR A 150 -22.07 -14.69 18.98
CA THR A 150 -22.63 -13.83 17.94
C THR A 150 -21.59 -12.82 17.47
N ALA A 151 -21.49 -12.59 16.17
CA ALA A 151 -20.72 -11.48 15.63
C ALA A 151 -21.23 -11.08 14.25
N LYS A 152 -21.06 -9.79 13.92
CA LYS A 152 -21.10 -9.32 12.52
C LYS A 152 -19.69 -9.49 11.95
N VAL A 153 -19.57 -9.96 10.71
CA VAL A 153 -18.30 -10.29 10.05
C VAL A 153 -18.30 -9.71 8.64
N VAL A 154 -17.16 -9.19 8.20
CA VAL A 154 -17.01 -8.58 6.87
C VAL A 154 -15.56 -8.71 6.40
N ALA A 155 -15.35 -8.88 5.10
CA ALA A 155 -14.05 -8.72 4.46
C ALA A 155 -13.88 -7.25 4.03
N LEU A 156 -12.81 -6.62 4.50
CA LEU A 156 -12.46 -5.24 4.16
C LEU A 156 -11.11 -5.19 3.43
N GLU A 157 -10.93 -4.18 2.61
CA GLU A 157 -9.62 -3.76 2.13
C GLU A 157 -9.22 -2.42 2.77
N LYS A 158 -7.92 -2.21 2.94
CA LYS A 158 -7.37 -0.93 3.42
C LYS A 158 -7.13 -0.01 2.22
N SER A 159 -7.97 1.01 2.08
CA SER A 159 -7.84 2.08 1.06
C SER A 159 -6.72 3.07 1.35
N ALA A 160 -6.16 3.05 2.57
CA ALA A 160 -4.97 3.80 2.94
C ALA A 160 -4.22 3.16 4.12
N TYR A 161 -2.90 3.31 4.13
CA TYR A 161 -2.06 2.96 5.26
C TYR A 161 -1.58 4.23 5.97
N ARG A 162 -1.56 4.25 7.31
CA ARG A 162 -1.20 5.43 8.10
C ARG A 162 -0.08 5.10 9.07
N VAL A 163 0.94 5.97 9.11
CA VAL A 163 1.99 5.92 10.12
C VAL A 163 2.04 7.25 10.85
N SER A 164 1.74 7.22 12.14
CA SER A 164 1.90 8.38 13.02
C SER A 164 3.32 8.41 13.57
N LEU A 165 3.95 9.58 13.47
CA LEU A 165 5.31 9.83 13.92
C LEU A 165 5.26 10.90 15.02
N ASP A 166 5.93 10.63 16.13
CA ASP A 166 6.18 11.64 17.15
C ASP A 166 7.25 12.64 16.69
N GLN A 167 7.34 13.76 17.39
CA GLN A 167 8.30 14.81 17.07
C GLN A 167 9.76 14.33 17.21
N VAL A 168 10.08 13.52 18.23
CA VAL A 168 11.45 13.06 18.51
C VAL A 168 11.97 12.18 17.38
N THR A 169 11.09 11.39 16.76
CA THR A 169 11.37 10.57 15.58
C THR A 169 11.66 11.46 14.37
N LEU A 170 10.84 12.49 14.15
CA LEU A 170 10.99 13.42 13.03
C LEU A 170 12.25 14.30 13.14
N GLU A 171 12.65 14.69 14.36
CA GLU A 171 13.90 15.42 14.62
C GLU A 171 15.14 14.62 14.20
N LYS A 172 15.08 13.28 14.27
CA LYS A 172 16.16 12.37 13.84
C LYS A 172 16.07 11.97 12.37
N GLY A 173 14.97 12.29 11.70
CA GLY A 173 14.63 11.75 10.40
C GLY A 173 14.15 10.30 10.49
N PHE A 174 13.29 9.91 9.56
CA PHE A 174 12.72 8.58 9.54
C PHE A 174 12.26 8.18 8.14
N THR A 175 12.46 6.91 7.76
CA THR A 175 11.89 6.37 6.54
C THR A 175 10.64 5.60 6.88
N VAL A 176 9.52 6.07 6.38
CA VAL A 176 8.22 5.46 6.57
C VAL A 176 7.96 4.51 5.41
N GLN A 177 7.49 3.32 5.71
CA GLN A 177 7.08 2.33 4.72
C GLN A 177 5.76 1.69 5.16
N ASN A 178 4.98 1.21 4.20
CA ASN A 178 3.87 0.33 4.50
C ASN A 178 4.42 -1.08 4.82
N SER A 179 4.16 -1.60 6.03
CA SER A 179 4.60 -2.94 6.43
C SER A 179 3.94 -4.06 5.61
N GLU A 180 2.78 -3.79 5.02
CA GLU A 180 1.99 -4.74 4.21
C GLU A 180 2.34 -4.63 2.71
N ASN A 181 2.88 -3.48 2.27
CA ASN A 181 3.38 -3.26 0.92
C ASN A 181 4.66 -2.41 0.98
N PRO A 182 5.85 -3.04 1.13
CA PRO A 182 7.10 -2.33 1.33
C PRO A 182 7.62 -1.62 0.06
N ASN A 183 6.93 -1.75 -1.07
CA ASN A 183 7.40 -1.28 -2.39
C ASN A 183 7.39 0.25 -2.52
N PHE A 184 6.80 0.98 -1.56
CA PHE A 184 6.81 2.43 -1.53
C PHE A 184 7.18 2.97 -0.16
N LYS A 185 8.22 3.80 -0.11
CA LYS A 185 8.80 4.37 1.09
C LYS A 185 8.91 5.88 0.95
N VAL A 186 8.66 6.59 2.04
CA VAL A 186 8.84 8.05 2.16
C VAL A 186 9.86 8.34 3.25
N GLY A 187 11.04 8.77 2.84
CA GLY A 187 12.12 9.25 3.70
C GLY A 187 11.92 10.71 4.09
N ILE A 188 11.83 10.97 5.38
CA ILE A 188 11.76 12.31 5.97
C ILE A 188 13.13 12.63 6.56
N PHE A 189 13.77 13.69 6.07
CA PHE A 189 15.05 14.13 6.62
C PHE A 189 14.90 14.70 8.04
N PRO A 190 15.97 14.66 8.86
CA PRO A 190 15.98 15.30 10.17
C PRO A 190 15.49 16.74 10.11
N ASN A 191 14.63 17.12 11.06
CA ASN A 191 14.09 18.49 11.20
C ASN A 191 13.31 19.01 9.98
N THR A 192 12.83 18.13 9.09
CA THR A 192 11.92 18.51 8.01
C THR A 192 10.54 18.91 8.55
N ILE A 193 10.11 18.27 9.64
CA ILE A 193 8.84 18.55 10.32
C ILE A 193 9.08 18.56 11.83
N ASN A 194 8.79 19.67 12.50
CA ASN A 194 9.07 19.85 13.93
C ASN A 194 7.83 19.66 14.81
N GLN A 195 6.92 18.79 14.40
CA GLN A 195 5.71 18.45 15.16
C GLN A 195 5.22 17.04 14.82
N PRO A 196 4.43 16.40 15.71
CA PRO A 196 3.83 15.11 15.43
C PRO A 196 3.02 15.14 14.12
N SER A 197 3.22 14.13 13.29
CA SER A 197 2.68 14.09 11.94
C SER A 197 2.28 12.68 11.54
N THR A 198 1.35 12.55 10.61
CA THR A 198 0.93 11.25 10.07
C THR A 198 1.25 11.20 8.58
N VAL A 199 1.97 10.18 8.16
CA VAL A 199 2.15 9.85 6.75
C VAL A 199 1.04 8.90 6.33
N VAL A 200 0.34 9.25 5.26
CA VAL A 200 -0.72 8.44 4.66
C VAL A 200 -0.21 7.92 3.34
N PHE A 201 -0.36 6.63 3.08
CA PHE A 201 0.00 5.96 1.83
C PHE A 201 -1.25 5.38 1.19
N LYS A 202 -1.31 5.39 -0.13
CA LYS A 202 -2.30 4.61 -0.89
C LYS A 202 -1.64 4.04 -2.14
N THR A 203 -1.93 2.78 -2.47
CA THR A 203 -1.85 2.33 -3.86
C THR A 203 -3.10 2.84 -4.55
N VAL A 204 -2.95 3.43 -5.73
CA VAL A 204 -4.05 4.06 -6.46
C VAL A 204 -4.12 3.52 -7.88
N GLU A 205 -5.33 3.48 -8.41
CA GLU A 205 -5.51 3.20 -9.83
C GLU A 205 -5.04 4.39 -10.69
N GLN A 206 -4.73 4.09 -11.95
CA GLN A 206 -4.32 5.11 -12.92
C GLN A 206 -5.44 6.12 -13.19
N GLY A 207 -6.68 5.62 -13.34
CA GLY A 207 -7.81 6.41 -13.86
C GLY A 207 -7.61 6.80 -15.33
N ASP A 208 -8.26 7.88 -15.75
CA ASP A 208 -8.32 8.30 -17.17
C ASP A 208 -7.13 9.15 -17.64
N VAL A 209 -6.10 9.32 -16.81
CA VAL A 209 -4.94 10.14 -17.14
C VAL A 209 -3.89 9.30 -17.87
N ALA A 210 -3.63 9.65 -19.13
CA ALA A 210 -2.56 9.03 -19.91
C ALA A 210 -1.17 9.46 -19.41
N PHE A 211 -0.19 8.55 -19.53
CA PHE A 211 1.22 8.89 -19.33
C PHE A 211 1.76 9.70 -20.51
N PRO A 212 2.88 10.43 -20.34
CA PRO A 212 3.54 11.10 -21.45
C PRO A 212 3.87 10.11 -22.59
N GLU A 213 3.83 10.60 -23.83
CA GLU A 213 4.05 9.78 -25.02
C GLU A 213 5.42 9.09 -25.00
N GLY A 214 5.46 7.82 -25.42
CA GLY A 214 6.69 7.02 -25.46
C GLY A 214 7.14 6.45 -24.12
N LEU A 215 6.44 6.77 -23.01
CA LEU A 215 6.78 6.26 -21.69
C LEU A 215 5.92 5.06 -21.27
N GLU A 216 6.56 4.07 -20.66
CA GLU A 216 5.92 2.86 -20.15
C GLU A 216 5.94 2.79 -18.63
N ARG A 217 4.82 2.37 -18.03
CA ARG A 217 4.73 2.19 -16.57
C ARG A 217 5.50 0.95 -16.11
N VAL A 218 6.35 1.12 -15.10
CA VAL A 218 7.17 0.04 -14.51
C VAL A 218 7.03 -0.10 -12.99
N SER A 219 6.13 0.65 -12.34
CA SER A 219 5.73 0.46 -10.93
C SER A 219 4.20 0.49 -10.78
N ASP A 220 3.69 0.17 -9.59
CA ASP A 220 2.34 0.62 -9.22
C ASP A 220 2.30 2.15 -9.11
N ILE A 221 1.09 2.70 -9.02
CA ILE A 221 0.91 4.13 -8.77
C ILE A 221 0.61 4.29 -7.29
N TYR A 222 1.38 5.14 -6.63
CA TYR A 222 1.20 5.42 -5.22
C TYR A 222 0.74 6.85 -5.02
N SER A 223 0.15 7.11 -3.87
CA SER A 223 0.05 8.47 -3.35
C SER A 223 0.53 8.51 -1.91
N PHE A 224 1.13 9.63 -1.54
CA PHE A 224 1.40 9.93 -0.15
C PHE A 224 0.78 11.27 0.26
N GLU A 225 0.52 11.43 1.55
CA GLU A 225 0.12 12.70 2.16
C GLU A 225 0.76 12.81 3.55
N LEU A 226 1.47 13.91 3.79
CA LEU A 226 2.02 14.28 5.10
C LEU A 226 1.01 15.18 5.82
N LYS A 227 0.28 14.58 6.77
CA LYS A 227 -0.69 15.29 7.62
C LYS A 227 0.00 15.86 8.84
N THR A 228 -0.19 17.15 9.05
CA THR A 228 0.35 17.91 10.17
C THR A 228 -0.80 18.61 10.90
N ALA A 229 -0.69 18.81 12.21
CA ALA A 229 -1.72 19.50 12.98
C ALA A 229 -1.93 20.95 12.50
N GLU A 230 -0.81 21.62 12.17
CA GLU A 230 -0.78 22.97 11.61
C GLU A 230 -0.19 22.98 10.20
N SER A 231 -0.50 24.02 9.41
CA SER A 231 0.09 24.16 8.09
C SER A 231 1.58 24.53 8.17
N VAL A 232 2.47 23.56 7.90
CA VAL A 232 3.93 23.77 7.90
C VAL A 232 4.44 24.04 6.48
N VAL A 233 5.43 24.93 6.32
CA VAL A 233 6.17 25.06 5.06
C VAL A 233 7.31 24.04 5.07
N PHE A 234 7.40 23.21 4.03
CA PHE A 234 8.49 22.26 3.89
C PHE A 234 9.69 22.97 3.27
N GLU A 235 10.71 23.27 4.07
CA GLU A 235 11.96 23.84 3.56
C GLU A 235 12.84 22.76 2.91
N ASN A 236 12.77 21.52 3.40
CA ASN A 236 13.54 20.39 2.89
C ASN A 236 12.65 19.43 2.07
N PRO A 237 13.18 18.82 0.99
CA PRO A 237 12.46 17.78 0.26
C PRO A 237 12.29 16.52 1.11
N VAL A 238 11.33 15.69 0.73
CA VAL A 238 11.26 14.29 1.17
C VAL A 238 11.82 13.37 0.07
N VAL A 239 12.29 12.20 0.49
CA VAL A 239 12.79 11.17 -0.41
C VAL A 239 11.67 10.19 -0.69
N LEU A 240 11.39 9.95 -1.95
CA LEU A 240 10.56 8.84 -2.40
C LEU A 240 11.48 7.68 -2.75
N SER A 241 11.09 6.47 -2.39
CA SER A 241 11.74 5.22 -2.77
C SER A 241 10.64 4.27 -3.26
N LEU A 242 10.77 3.82 -4.50
CA LEU A 242 9.81 2.98 -5.20
C LEU A 242 10.49 1.73 -5.72
N GLU A 243 9.91 0.56 -5.44
CA GLU A 243 10.34 -0.71 -6.04
C GLU A 243 9.65 -0.92 -7.39
N LEU A 244 10.37 -1.53 -8.33
CA LEU A 244 9.88 -1.74 -9.68
C LEU A 244 9.11 -3.05 -9.79
N THR A 245 7.96 -3.00 -10.46
CA THR A 245 7.20 -4.20 -10.86
C THR A 245 7.83 -4.91 -12.06
N LYS A 246 8.66 -4.19 -12.84
CA LYS A 246 9.39 -4.70 -14.00
C LYS A 246 10.78 -4.09 -14.02
N THR A 247 11.81 -4.93 -14.00
CA THR A 247 13.20 -4.49 -14.19
C THR A 247 13.57 -4.49 -15.66
N SER A 248 14.40 -3.54 -16.07
CA SER A 248 14.96 -3.47 -17.42
C SER A 248 16.19 -2.56 -17.43
N ASP A 249 16.92 -2.57 -18.53
CA ASP A 249 18.14 -1.76 -18.72
C ASP A 249 17.86 -0.31 -19.16
N TYR A 250 16.61 0.03 -19.46
CA TYR A 250 16.21 1.36 -19.95
C TYR A 250 16.12 2.41 -18.85
N LYS A 251 16.22 3.69 -19.22
CA LYS A 251 16.13 4.83 -18.31
C LYS A 251 14.78 4.89 -17.63
N LYS A 252 14.79 5.14 -16.33
CA LYS A 252 13.59 5.26 -15.50
C LYS A 252 13.65 6.54 -14.70
N GLU A 253 12.50 7.19 -14.55
CA GLU A 253 12.36 8.36 -13.68
C GLU A 253 11.05 8.23 -12.90
N VAL A 254 11.04 8.79 -11.69
CA VAL A 254 9.82 8.97 -10.91
C VAL A 254 9.09 10.19 -11.47
N TYR A 255 7.79 10.06 -11.67
CA TYR A 255 6.90 11.13 -12.08
C TYR A 255 5.90 11.40 -10.98
N TYR A 256 5.52 12.67 -10.80
CA TYR A 256 4.35 13.04 -10.02
C TYR A 256 3.27 13.66 -10.91
N TYR A 257 2.02 13.48 -10.54
CA TYR A 257 0.90 14.09 -11.24
C TYR A 257 0.64 15.51 -10.74
N ASP A 258 0.72 16.50 -11.63
CA ASP A 258 0.31 17.88 -11.38
C ASP A 258 -1.14 18.07 -11.82
N SER A 259 -2.05 18.13 -10.84
CA SER A 259 -3.48 18.31 -11.07
C SER A 259 -3.85 19.66 -11.69
N ASN A 260 -3.01 20.70 -11.53
CA ASN A 260 -3.28 22.01 -12.11
C ASN A 260 -3.01 22.01 -13.61
N ARG A 261 -2.03 21.21 -14.05
CA ARG A 261 -1.64 21.07 -15.45
C ARG A 261 -2.28 19.85 -16.12
N GLY A 262 -2.84 18.94 -15.34
CA GLY A 262 -3.41 17.69 -15.84
C GLY A 262 -2.36 16.75 -16.44
N THR A 263 -1.10 16.80 -15.98
CA THR A 263 0.01 16.07 -16.60
C THR A 263 0.99 15.51 -15.57
N TRP A 264 1.77 14.51 -16.00
CA TRP A 264 2.84 13.92 -15.20
C TRP A 264 4.14 14.70 -15.40
N ILE A 265 4.82 15.04 -14.31
CA ILE A 265 6.06 15.80 -14.29
C ILE A 265 7.17 14.92 -13.71
N SER A 266 8.30 14.81 -14.41
CA SER A 266 9.44 14.02 -13.93
C SER A 266 10.10 14.67 -12.72
N LEU A 267 10.63 13.82 -11.85
CA LEU A 267 11.47 14.19 -10.72
C LEU A 267 12.91 13.77 -11.01
N PRO A 268 13.91 14.54 -10.55
CA PRO A 268 15.28 14.06 -10.49
C PRO A 268 15.33 12.74 -9.72
N SER A 269 15.70 11.68 -10.44
CA SER A 269 15.59 10.31 -9.96
C SER A 269 16.92 9.59 -10.10
N ARG A 270 17.13 8.61 -9.22
CA ARG A 270 18.31 7.76 -9.22
C ARG A 270 17.92 6.32 -8.95
N THR A 271 18.24 5.44 -9.88
CA THR A 271 18.05 3.99 -9.69
C THR A 271 19.17 3.46 -8.79
N ALA A 272 18.80 2.66 -7.79
CA ALA A 272 19.75 2.02 -6.89
C ALA A 272 20.59 0.97 -7.64
N PRO A 273 21.83 0.69 -7.18
CA PRO A 273 22.60 -0.43 -7.70
C PRO A 273 21.81 -1.73 -7.55
N GLY A 274 21.56 -2.42 -8.67
CA GLY A 274 20.68 -3.60 -8.73
C GLY A 274 19.45 -3.39 -9.62
N GLY A 275 19.01 -2.15 -9.81
CA GLY A 275 18.00 -1.81 -10.81
C GLY A 275 16.55 -2.10 -10.39
N ASP A 276 16.30 -2.44 -9.14
CA ASP A 276 14.99 -2.81 -8.58
C ASP A 276 14.32 -1.71 -7.74
N GLU A 277 15.11 -0.75 -7.23
CA GLU A 277 14.62 0.41 -6.48
C GLU A 277 15.01 1.72 -7.18
N ILE A 278 14.10 2.69 -7.25
CA ILE A 278 14.38 4.07 -7.70
C ILE A 278 14.03 5.08 -6.62
N ARG A 279 14.88 6.10 -6.49
CA ARG A 279 14.71 7.17 -5.51
C ARG A 279 14.56 8.53 -6.18
N ALA A 280 13.72 9.39 -5.62
CA ALA A 280 13.54 10.76 -6.09
C ALA A 280 13.30 11.74 -4.94
N PHE A 281 13.68 12.99 -5.12
CA PHE A 281 13.39 14.05 -4.16
C PHE A 281 12.15 14.83 -4.59
N ILE A 282 11.28 15.17 -3.63
CA ILE A 282 10.08 15.98 -3.89
C ILE A 282 9.84 16.98 -2.75
N HIS A 283 9.39 18.19 -3.09
CA HIS A 283 9.08 19.26 -2.12
C HIS A 283 7.58 19.38 -1.83
N LEU A 284 6.78 18.36 -2.18
CA LEU A 284 5.33 18.36 -2.01
C LEU A 284 4.93 17.58 -0.75
N LYS A 285 3.90 18.07 -0.06
CA LYS A 285 3.30 17.38 1.10
C LYS A 285 2.48 16.16 0.70
N TYR A 286 1.93 16.22 -0.50
CA TYR A 286 1.16 15.15 -1.08
C TYR A 286 1.49 15.07 -2.55
N ALA A 287 1.54 13.86 -3.09
CA ALA A 287 1.64 13.65 -4.52
C ALA A 287 1.13 12.26 -4.87
N LYS A 288 0.56 12.15 -6.07
CA LYS A 288 0.41 10.87 -6.77
C LYS A 288 1.66 10.66 -7.60
N VAL A 289 2.32 9.51 -7.47
CA VAL A 289 3.62 9.21 -8.06
C VAL A 289 3.66 7.84 -8.73
N VAL A 290 4.52 7.71 -9.73
CA VAL A 290 4.71 6.49 -10.52
C VAL A 290 6.13 6.46 -11.09
N VAL A 291 6.67 5.29 -11.38
CA VAL A 291 7.90 5.13 -12.15
C VAL A 291 7.56 4.85 -13.60
N LEU A 292 8.07 5.69 -14.49
CA LEU A 292 7.96 5.52 -15.94
C LEU A 292 9.34 5.27 -16.55
N GLN A 293 9.35 4.44 -17.58
CA GLN A 293 10.52 4.08 -18.35
C GLN A 293 10.46 4.72 -19.73
N ASP A 294 11.59 5.25 -20.19
CA ASP A 294 11.81 5.64 -21.58
C ASP A 294 12.70 4.60 -22.28
N SER A 295 12.10 3.84 -23.19
CA SER A 295 12.80 2.76 -23.90
C SER A 295 13.76 3.26 -24.98
N ASN A 296 13.87 4.56 -25.21
CA ASN A 296 14.83 5.15 -26.16
C ASN A 296 16.23 5.35 -25.56
N TYR A 297 16.37 5.30 -24.24
CA TYR A 297 17.63 5.56 -23.55
C TYR A 297 17.97 4.41 -22.61
N MET A 298 19.19 3.90 -22.67
CA MET A 298 19.65 2.88 -21.73
C MET A 298 20.33 3.53 -20.52
N GLU A 299 19.94 3.09 -19.32
CA GLU A 299 20.58 3.46 -18.05
C GLU A 299 21.62 2.40 -17.65
N THR A 300 21.36 1.13 -17.97
CA THR A 300 22.28 0.01 -17.70
C THR A 300 22.70 -0.65 -19.00
N GLY A 301 23.94 -1.09 -19.09
CA GLY A 301 24.44 -1.78 -20.27
C GLY A 301 25.90 -2.15 -20.10
N TYR A 302 26.63 -2.32 -21.19
CA TYR A 302 28.05 -2.61 -21.16
C TYR A 302 28.89 -1.36 -21.47
N ALA A 303 29.97 -1.19 -20.72
CA ALA A 303 31.04 -0.26 -21.05
C ALA A 303 32.21 -0.99 -21.68
N SER A 304 32.80 -0.40 -22.71
CA SER A 304 34.13 -0.77 -23.21
C SER A 304 35.12 0.39 -23.04
N TRP A 305 36.30 0.27 -23.63
CA TRP A 305 37.25 1.37 -23.66
C TRP A 305 37.97 1.58 -25.00
N TYR A 306 38.44 2.81 -25.22
CA TYR A 306 39.27 3.22 -26.36
C TYR A 306 40.50 4.02 -25.94
N ARG A 307 41.53 4.05 -26.80
CA ARG A 307 42.75 4.82 -26.55
C ARG A 307 42.53 6.29 -26.92
N SER A 308 42.62 7.18 -25.93
CA SER A 308 42.67 8.62 -26.14
C SER A 308 43.41 9.30 -24.99
N SER A 309 44.39 10.15 -25.31
CA SER A 309 45.10 10.99 -24.35
C SER A 309 44.55 12.41 -24.27
N ARG A 310 43.71 12.82 -25.24
CA ARG A 310 43.17 14.18 -25.34
C ARG A 310 42.10 14.46 -24.28
N TYR A 311 41.36 13.43 -23.88
CA TYR A 311 40.25 13.52 -22.93
C TYR A 311 40.40 12.44 -21.85
N PRO A 312 41.21 12.65 -20.80
CA PRO A 312 41.48 11.61 -19.81
C PRO A 312 40.21 11.10 -19.10
N ASN A 313 39.17 11.94 -18.96
CA ASN A 313 37.84 11.56 -18.46
C ASN A 313 36.75 11.72 -19.54
N GLY A 314 37.07 11.32 -20.77
CA GLY A 314 36.14 11.32 -21.89
C GLY A 314 35.36 10.01 -22.02
N ALA A 315 34.20 10.10 -22.67
CA ALA A 315 33.42 8.95 -23.10
C ALA A 315 32.83 9.17 -24.49
N ALA A 316 32.50 8.07 -25.17
CA ALA A 316 31.61 8.06 -26.30
C ALA A 316 30.27 7.43 -25.89
N SER A 317 29.15 8.06 -26.27
CA SER A 317 27.81 7.47 -26.10
C SER A 317 26.91 7.77 -27.30
N ASN A 318 26.00 6.84 -27.62
CA ASN A 318 24.90 7.07 -28.58
C ASN A 318 23.63 7.55 -27.88
N ASP A 319 23.45 7.19 -26.60
CA ASP A 319 22.23 7.46 -25.84
C ASP A 319 22.30 8.81 -25.11
N TYR A 320 23.52 9.29 -24.80
CA TYR A 320 23.72 10.56 -24.11
C TYR A 320 24.31 11.62 -25.06
N PRO A 321 23.82 12.87 -25.00
CA PRO A 321 24.26 13.92 -25.90
C PRO A 321 25.72 14.34 -25.63
N TYR A 322 26.34 14.97 -26.62
CA TYR A 322 27.67 15.58 -26.48
C TYR A 322 27.67 16.60 -25.32
N ASP A 323 28.79 16.69 -24.60
CA ASP A 323 28.99 17.47 -23.37
C ASP A 323 28.15 17.02 -22.15
N ALA A 324 27.35 15.94 -22.25
CA ALA A 324 26.71 15.36 -21.08
C ALA A 324 27.75 14.90 -20.05
N ARG A 325 27.52 15.25 -18.79
CA ARG A 325 28.32 14.78 -17.66
C ARG A 325 27.67 13.55 -17.07
N LEU A 326 28.42 12.45 -17.00
CA LEU A 326 27.90 11.15 -16.61
C LEU A 326 28.72 10.57 -15.47
N ARG A 327 28.06 9.86 -14.55
CA ARG A 327 28.71 8.92 -13.64
C ARG A 327 28.52 7.51 -14.17
N VAL A 328 29.63 6.79 -14.31
CA VAL A 328 29.63 5.42 -14.83
C VAL A 328 30.08 4.51 -13.70
N THR A 329 29.20 3.64 -13.24
CA THR A 329 29.45 2.74 -12.11
C THR A 329 29.53 1.31 -12.62
N ASN A 330 30.63 0.62 -12.33
CA ASN A 330 30.76 -0.81 -12.59
C ASN A 330 29.90 -1.60 -11.59
N LEU A 331 28.90 -2.31 -12.10
CA LEU A 331 27.94 -3.03 -11.27
C LEU A 331 28.53 -4.23 -10.53
N ALA A 332 29.69 -4.75 -10.97
CA ALA A 332 30.33 -5.91 -10.34
C ALA A 332 31.11 -5.54 -9.07
N ASN A 333 31.62 -4.31 -8.97
CA ASN A 333 32.50 -3.91 -7.85
C ASN A 333 32.10 -2.58 -7.19
N GLY A 334 31.15 -1.83 -7.75
CA GLY A 334 30.70 -0.53 -7.24
C GLY A 334 31.66 0.64 -7.48
N ASN A 335 32.80 0.41 -8.16
CA ASN A 335 33.71 1.48 -8.54
C ASN A 335 33.06 2.36 -9.61
N TRP A 336 33.31 3.66 -9.55
CA TRP A 336 32.71 4.63 -10.45
C TRP A 336 33.72 5.66 -10.96
N VAL A 337 33.39 6.27 -12.09
CA VAL A 337 34.13 7.39 -12.68
C VAL A 337 33.16 8.41 -13.28
N ASP A 338 33.46 9.69 -13.07
CA ASP A 338 32.72 10.78 -13.70
C ASP A 338 33.40 11.16 -15.02
N VAL A 339 32.63 11.21 -16.10
CA VAL A 339 33.09 11.46 -17.47
C VAL A 339 32.27 12.53 -18.19
N THR A 340 32.81 13.03 -19.29
CA THR A 340 32.09 13.91 -20.22
C THR A 340 31.98 13.22 -21.58
N VAL A 341 30.81 13.25 -22.19
CA VAL A 341 30.60 12.72 -23.54
C VAL A 341 31.30 13.65 -24.54
N VAL A 342 32.29 13.12 -25.24
CA VAL A 342 33.14 13.85 -26.20
C VAL A 342 33.13 13.20 -27.59
N SER A 343 32.31 12.18 -27.80
CA SER A 343 32.19 11.45 -29.06
C SER A 343 30.89 10.64 -29.09
N THR A 344 30.48 10.22 -30.29
CA THR A 344 29.42 9.22 -30.50
C THR A 344 30.01 7.81 -30.58
N GLY A 345 29.20 6.78 -30.34
CA GLY A 345 29.60 5.38 -30.21
C GLY A 345 29.31 4.84 -28.80
N PRO A 346 29.56 3.57 -28.49
CA PRO A 346 30.00 2.51 -29.40
C PRO A 346 28.85 2.00 -30.27
N PHE A 347 29.14 1.61 -31.52
CA PHE A 347 28.15 1.03 -32.44
C PHE A 347 28.04 -0.49 -32.27
N VAL A 348 27.89 -0.94 -31.02
CA VAL A 348 27.77 -2.35 -30.66
C VAL A 348 26.56 -2.50 -29.76
N GLU A 349 25.65 -3.40 -30.13
CA GLU A 349 24.43 -3.67 -29.37
C GLU A 349 24.74 -4.01 -27.91
N GLY A 350 23.95 -3.43 -27.00
CA GLY A 350 24.10 -3.58 -25.54
C GLY A 350 25.29 -2.81 -24.93
N ARG A 351 26.19 -2.22 -25.73
CA ARG A 351 27.22 -1.30 -25.20
C ARG A 351 26.71 0.13 -25.28
N ILE A 352 26.55 0.74 -24.11
CA ILE A 352 25.91 2.06 -23.99
C ILE A 352 26.93 3.18 -23.87
N ILE A 353 28.18 2.83 -23.54
CA ILE A 353 29.26 3.80 -23.36
C ILE A 353 30.63 3.19 -23.67
N ASP A 354 31.51 3.98 -24.30
CA ASP A 354 32.92 3.62 -24.51
C ASP A 354 33.79 4.64 -23.77
N LEU A 355 34.54 4.19 -22.78
CA LEU A 355 35.34 5.07 -21.92
C LEU A 355 36.74 5.28 -22.49
N THR A 356 37.39 6.41 -22.22
CA THR A 356 38.83 6.45 -22.47
C THR A 356 39.56 5.44 -21.58
N HIS A 357 40.71 4.94 -22.04
CA HIS A 357 41.53 4.00 -21.27
C HIS A 357 41.76 4.46 -19.82
N THR A 358 42.01 5.76 -19.61
CA THR A 358 42.22 6.34 -18.28
C THR A 358 40.94 6.26 -17.42
N ALA A 359 39.78 6.63 -17.97
CA ALA A 359 38.51 6.54 -17.25
C ALA A 359 38.11 5.08 -16.94
N PHE A 360 38.24 4.17 -17.91
CA PHE A 360 37.93 2.75 -17.72
C PHE A 360 38.81 2.12 -16.64
N SER A 361 40.11 2.47 -16.61
CA SER A 361 41.07 1.96 -15.62
C SER A 361 40.70 2.32 -14.17
N ALA A 362 39.85 3.33 -13.96
CA ALA A 362 39.34 3.68 -12.63
C ALA A 362 38.25 2.71 -12.13
N ILE A 363 37.57 2.00 -13.03
CA ILE A 363 36.43 1.13 -12.69
C ILE A 363 36.67 -0.36 -12.98
N ALA A 364 37.62 -0.69 -13.86
CA ALA A 364 37.93 -2.05 -14.28
C ALA A 364 39.33 -2.18 -14.90
N ASN A 365 39.85 -3.40 -15.00
CA ASN A 365 41.14 -3.67 -15.63
C ASN A 365 40.99 -3.73 -17.16
N THR A 366 41.74 -2.90 -17.89
CA THR A 366 41.63 -2.81 -19.36
C THR A 366 42.10 -4.06 -20.11
N TYR A 367 42.98 -4.88 -19.50
CA TYR A 367 43.53 -6.09 -20.11
C TYR A 367 42.75 -7.36 -19.74
N ILE A 368 42.31 -7.47 -18.49
CA ILE A 368 41.61 -8.65 -17.98
C ILE A 368 40.12 -8.57 -18.29
N ASP A 369 39.48 -7.43 -17.99
CA ASP A 369 38.03 -7.30 -18.10
C ASP A 369 37.63 -6.85 -19.52
N GLY A 370 38.20 -5.73 -19.97
CA GLY A 370 38.01 -5.16 -21.32
C GLY A 370 36.60 -4.62 -21.63
N VAL A 371 35.57 -5.27 -21.10
CA VAL A 371 34.15 -4.89 -21.16
C VAL A 371 33.51 -5.24 -19.81
N VAL A 372 32.77 -4.30 -19.22
CA VAL A 372 32.10 -4.51 -17.93
C VAL A 372 30.65 -4.02 -17.96
N ARG A 373 29.76 -4.64 -17.19
CA ARG A 373 28.39 -4.15 -17.05
C ARG A 373 28.39 -2.91 -16.15
N VAL A 374 27.76 -1.83 -16.60
CA VAL A 374 27.75 -0.53 -15.93
C VAL A 374 26.33 0.03 -15.82
N GLN A 375 26.14 0.87 -14.82
CA GLN A 375 25.04 1.83 -14.75
C GLN A 375 25.59 3.22 -15.08
N VAL A 376 24.83 3.98 -15.87
CA VAL A 376 25.17 5.34 -16.30
C VAL A 376 24.13 6.31 -15.75
N GLU A 377 24.58 7.26 -14.94
CA GLU A 377 23.76 8.29 -14.32
C GLU A 377 24.13 9.67 -14.90
N GLU A 378 23.14 10.47 -15.29
CA GLU A 378 23.37 11.85 -15.74
C GLU A 378 23.57 12.79 -14.54
N LEU A 379 24.68 13.52 -14.51
CA LEU A 379 25.01 14.50 -13.48
C LEU A 379 24.41 15.86 -13.87
N ARG A 380 23.26 16.18 -13.30
CA ARG A 380 22.54 17.45 -13.53
C ARG A 380 22.96 18.56 -12.57
#